data_AF-A0A952EA79-F1
#
_entry.id   AF-A0A952EA79-F1
#
_cell.length_a   1.000
_cell.length_b   1.000
_cell.length_c   1.000
_cell.angle_alpha   90.00
_cell.angle_beta   90.00
_cell.angle_gamma   90.00
#
_symmetry.space_group_name_H-M   'P 1'
#
loop_
_entity.id
_entity.type
_entity.pdbx_description
1 polymer ?
#
loop_
_entity_poly.entity_id
_entity_poly.type
_entity_poly.pdbx_seq_one_letter_code
_entity_poly.pdbx_strand_id
1 'polypeptide(L)'
;MPTDKYGLIELYCDEENCDCRRVFLNVISEKTGRILALINHGWESREYYVKWMGDDDPLVIEDLKGPTLSISSPQSDLAPILLERVKQYVLKDPAYIERLKKAL
;
A
#
# COMPACT_ATOMS: atom_id res chain seq x y z
N MET A 1 -9.79 -3.97 -17.93
CA MET A 1 -8.99 -4.97 -17.20
C MET A 1 -9.32 -6.35 -17.76
N PRO A 2 -8.34 -7.25 -17.85
CA PRO A 2 -8.59 -8.65 -18.19
C PRO A 2 -9.57 -9.31 -17.22
N THR A 3 -10.28 -10.35 -17.68
CA THR A 3 -11.07 -11.21 -16.80
C THR A 3 -10.12 -12.07 -15.98
N ASP A 4 -9.92 -11.69 -14.72
CA ASP A 4 -9.14 -12.41 -13.72
C ASP A 4 -9.74 -12.14 -12.34
N LYS A 5 -9.39 -12.97 -11.36
CA LYS A 5 -9.58 -12.67 -9.96
C LYS A 5 -8.30 -12.08 -9.40
N TYR A 6 -8.45 -11.02 -8.63
CA TYR A 6 -7.33 -10.28 -8.07
C TYR A 6 -7.34 -10.45 -6.56
N GLY A 7 -6.35 -11.14 -6.03
CA GLY A 7 -6.12 -11.25 -4.60
C GLY A 7 -5.49 -9.98 -4.06
N LEU A 8 -5.82 -9.62 -2.82
CA LEU A 8 -5.19 -8.53 -2.08
C LEU A 8 -4.53 -9.12 -0.83
N ILE A 9 -3.21 -9.05 -0.76
CA ILE A 9 -2.44 -9.51 0.41
C ILE A 9 -1.90 -8.30 1.15
N GLU A 10 -2.16 -8.26 2.45
CA GLU A 10 -1.66 -7.25 3.38
C GLU A 10 -0.31 -7.71 3.95
N LEU A 11 0.71 -6.85 3.85
CA LEU A 11 2.02 -7.09 4.46
C LEU A 11 2.34 -5.94 5.41
N TYR A 12 2.79 -6.30 6.61
CA TYR A 12 3.15 -5.37 7.68
C TYR A 12 4.64 -5.53 8.00
N CYS A 13 5.24 -4.50 8.58
CA CYS A 13 6.62 -4.56 9.06
C CYS A 13 6.72 -5.49 10.26
N ASP A 14 7.75 -6.35 10.28
CA ASP A 14 8.04 -7.31 11.34
C ASP A 14 9.23 -6.88 12.22
N GLU A 15 9.79 -5.69 11.99
CA GLU A 15 10.89 -5.16 12.81
C GLU A 15 10.40 -4.77 14.21
N GLU A 16 11.06 -5.32 15.23
CA GLU A 16 10.77 -4.99 16.61
C GLU A 16 10.94 -3.48 16.87
N ASN A 17 9.93 -2.86 17.48
CA ASN A 17 9.85 -1.43 17.80
C ASN A 17 9.73 -0.48 16.59
N CYS A 18 9.39 -1.00 15.40
CA CYS A 18 9.14 -0.16 14.23
C CYS A 18 7.70 0.37 14.19
N ASP A 19 7.50 1.66 14.48
CA ASP A 19 6.19 2.32 14.41
C ASP A 19 5.91 2.89 13.00
N CYS A 20 6.09 2.09 11.95
CA CYS A 20 5.98 2.60 10.57
C CYS A 20 4.55 2.95 10.13
N ARG A 21 3.52 2.51 10.88
CA ARG A 21 2.09 2.85 10.67
C ARG A 21 1.63 2.80 9.22
N ARG A 22 2.01 1.73 8.52
CA ARG A 22 1.70 1.54 7.11
C ARG A 22 1.57 0.06 6.78
N VAL A 23 0.85 -0.22 5.70
CA VAL A 23 0.69 -1.56 5.12
C VAL A 23 1.12 -1.52 3.66
N PHE A 24 1.70 -2.62 3.19
CA PHE A 24 1.86 -2.86 1.76
C PHE A 24 0.73 -3.78 1.28
N LEU A 25 0.06 -3.38 0.22
CA LEU A 25 -1.04 -4.12 -0.38
C LEU A 25 -0.57 -4.71 -1.71
N ASN A 26 -0.27 -6.01 -1.70
CA ASN A 26 0.07 -6.76 -2.90
C ASN A 26 -1.19 -7.19 -3.65
N VAL A 27 -1.32 -6.72 -4.88
CA VAL A 27 -2.37 -7.17 -5.80
C VAL A 27 -1.83 -8.31 -6.65
N ILE A 28 -2.47 -9.49 -6.58
CA ILE A 28 -1.97 -10.72 -7.20
C ILE A 28 -3.01 -11.23 -8.19
N SER A 29 -2.55 -11.65 -9.38
CA SER A 29 -3.38 -12.40 -10.32
C SER A 29 -3.58 -13.83 -9.83
N GLU A 30 -4.82 -14.24 -9.59
CA GLU A 30 -5.12 -15.63 -9.19
C GLU A 30 -4.74 -16.60 -10.33
N LYS A 31 -4.94 -16.20 -11.58
CA LYS A 31 -4.59 -17.02 -12.75
C LYS A 31 -3.10 -17.30 -12.90
N THR A 32 -2.24 -16.32 -12.62
CA THR A 32 -0.79 -16.42 -12.88
C THR A 32 0.05 -16.54 -11.60
N GLY A 33 -0.53 -16.26 -10.44
CA GLY A 33 0.18 -16.18 -9.16
C GLY A 33 1.14 -15.00 -9.05
N ARG A 34 1.20 -14.11 -10.05
CA ARG A 34 2.15 -13.00 -10.08
C ARG A 34 1.61 -11.78 -9.33
N ILE A 35 2.49 -11.10 -8.62
CA ILE A 35 2.24 -9.75 -8.11
C ILE A 35 2.16 -8.80 -9.31
N LEU A 36 1.05 -8.09 -9.41
CA LEU A 36 0.77 -7.13 -10.48
C LEU A 36 1.00 -5.68 -10.03
N ALA A 37 0.76 -5.42 -8.76
CA ALA A 37 0.99 -4.12 -8.15
C ALA A 37 1.36 -4.28 -6.68
N LEU A 38 2.30 -3.46 -6.21
CA LEU A 38 2.51 -3.24 -4.79
C LEU A 38 2.10 -1.81 -4.48
N ILE A 39 1.12 -1.66 -3.59
CA ILE A 39 0.55 -0.37 -3.19
C ILE A 39 0.96 -0.07 -1.74
N ASN A 40 1.62 1.05 -1.50
CA ASN A 40 1.86 1.53 -0.14
C ASN A 40 0.61 2.21 0.40
N HIS A 41 0.27 2.00 1.66
CA HIS A 41 -0.79 2.76 2.34
C HIS A 41 -0.43 3.00 3.80
N GLY A 42 -0.06 4.24 4.08
CA GLY A 42 0.07 4.82 5.41
C GLY A 42 -1.17 5.60 5.83
N TRP A 43 -1.41 5.71 7.13
CA TRP A 43 -2.56 6.42 7.69
C TRP A 43 -2.21 7.62 8.55
N GLU A 44 -0.92 7.89 8.74
CA GLU A 44 -0.47 9.06 9.49
C GLU A 44 -0.29 10.31 8.61
N SER A 45 -0.07 11.43 9.26
CA SER A 45 0.17 12.70 8.59
C SER A 45 1.54 12.73 7.89
N ARG A 46 1.73 13.71 7.01
CA ARG A 46 3.04 13.95 6.38
C ARG A 46 4.11 14.21 7.44
N GLU A 47 3.77 15.02 8.44
CA GLU A 47 4.67 15.42 9.52
C GLU A 47 5.14 14.22 10.35
N TYR A 48 4.25 13.23 10.54
CA TYR A 48 4.62 11.96 11.16
C TYR A 48 5.69 11.25 10.34
N TYR A 49 5.45 11.04 9.04
CA TYR A 49 6.39 10.30 8.18
C TYR A 49 7.71 11.03 7.99
N VAL A 50 7.73 12.37 7.94
CA VAL A 50 8.97 13.15 7.93
C VAL A 50 9.78 12.91 9.20
N LYS A 51 9.11 12.99 10.35
CA LYS A 51 9.78 12.76 11.65
C LYS A 51 10.26 11.31 11.78
N TRP A 52 9.46 10.34 11.35
CA TRP A 52 9.77 8.92 11.42
C TRP A 52 10.92 8.53 10.48
N MET A 53 10.91 9.03 9.25
CA MET A 53 11.96 8.82 8.25
C MET A 53 13.26 9.56 8.61
N GLY A 54 13.15 10.69 9.32
CA GLY A 54 14.28 11.55 9.64
C GLY A 54 14.75 12.42 8.45
N ASP A 55 13.95 12.48 7.39
CA ASP A 55 14.19 13.23 6.16
C ASP A 55 12.86 13.75 5.58
N ASP A 56 12.92 14.74 4.69
CA ASP A 56 11.76 15.33 4.02
C ASP A 56 11.85 15.28 2.49
N ASP A 57 12.32 14.16 1.94
CA ASP A 57 12.24 13.92 0.50
C ASP A 57 10.76 13.78 0.08
N PRO A 58 10.22 14.67 -0.78
CA PRO A 58 8.80 14.67 -1.09
C PRO A 58 8.30 13.37 -1.74
N LEU A 59 9.13 12.73 -2.57
CA LEU A 59 8.75 11.50 -3.28
C LEU A 59 8.69 10.33 -2.30
N VAL A 60 9.66 10.23 -1.39
CA VAL A 60 9.68 9.18 -0.35
C VAL A 60 8.53 9.37 0.63
N ILE A 61 8.27 10.60 1.08
CA ILE A 61 7.20 10.88 2.04
C ILE A 61 5.82 10.64 1.42
N GLU A 62 5.62 10.97 0.14
CA GLU A 62 4.40 10.61 -0.58
C GLU A 62 4.25 9.09 -0.68
N ASP A 63 5.33 8.36 -0.96
CA ASP A 63 5.31 6.90 -1.06
C ASP A 63 5.02 6.20 0.29
N LEU A 64 5.58 6.70 1.40
CA LEU A 64 5.31 6.19 2.74
C LEU A 64 3.84 6.39 3.15
N LYS A 65 3.29 7.56 2.83
CA LYS A 65 1.91 7.92 3.17
C LYS A 65 0.90 7.21 2.28
N GLY A 66 1.12 7.17 0.97
CA GLY A 66 0.20 6.55 0.02
C GLY A 66 -1.24 7.13 0.07
N PRO A 67 -2.22 6.44 -0.55
CA PRO A 67 -2.04 5.25 -1.36
C PRO A 67 -1.36 5.54 -2.71
N THR A 68 -0.18 4.93 -2.93
CA THR A 68 0.66 5.07 -4.13
C THR A 68 1.14 3.71 -4.62
N LEU A 69 1.55 3.61 -5.88
CA LEU A 69 2.36 2.50 -6.34
C LEU A 69 3.76 2.65 -5.74
N SER A 70 4.25 1.62 -5.07
CA SER A 70 5.58 1.65 -4.45
C SER A 70 6.66 1.94 -5.49
N ILE A 71 7.42 3.00 -5.24
CA ILE A 71 8.56 3.40 -6.08
C ILE A 71 9.73 2.41 -5.99
N SER A 72 9.75 1.61 -4.92
CA SER A 72 10.82 0.63 -4.64
C SER A 72 10.52 -0.77 -5.19
N SER A 73 9.38 -0.96 -5.87
CA SER A 73 8.92 -2.27 -6.34
C SER A 73 8.56 -2.27 -7.82
N PRO A 74 8.84 -3.35 -8.57
CA PRO A 74 8.38 -3.50 -9.94
C PRO A 74 6.84 -3.44 -10.02
N GLN A 75 6.35 -2.81 -11.08
CA GLN A 75 4.92 -2.66 -11.36
C GLN A 75 4.58 -3.26 -12.72
N SER A 76 3.40 -3.89 -12.84
CA SER A 76 2.89 -4.31 -14.15
C SER A 76 2.19 -3.17 -14.87
N ASP A 77 1.90 -3.33 -16.16
CA ASP A 77 1.09 -2.39 -16.94
C ASP A 77 -0.34 -2.20 -16.37
N LEU A 78 -0.81 -3.16 -15.55
CA LEU A 78 -2.10 -3.07 -14.87
C LEU A 78 -2.03 -2.28 -13.56
N ALA A 79 -0.85 -1.98 -13.04
CA ALA A 79 -0.70 -1.38 -11.72
C ALA A 79 -1.45 -0.04 -11.56
N PRO A 80 -1.44 0.91 -12.53
CA PRO A 80 -2.17 2.16 -12.38
C PRO A 80 -3.68 1.95 -12.21
N ILE A 81 -4.30 1.08 -13.02
CA ILE A 81 -5.73 0.81 -12.88
C ILE A 81 -6.05 0.03 -11.59
N LEU A 82 -5.16 -0.87 -11.15
CA LEU A 82 -5.33 -1.61 -9.90
C LEU A 82 -5.27 -0.69 -8.68
N LEU A 83 -4.35 0.29 -8.66
CA LEU A 83 -4.30 1.32 -7.62
C LEU A 83 -5.64 2.06 -7.51
N GLU A 84 -6.18 2.51 -8.65
CA GLU A 84 -7.46 3.23 -8.66
C GLU A 84 -8.62 2.35 -8.17
N ARG A 85 -8.62 1.05 -8.49
CA ARG A 85 -9.63 0.10 -7.97
C ARG A 85 -9.51 -0.10 -6.46
N VAL A 86 -8.30 -0.25 -5.94
CA VAL A 86 -8.06 -0.38 -4.49
C VAL A 86 -8.51 0.89 -3.77
N LYS A 87 -8.14 2.07 -4.28
CA LYS A 87 -8.62 3.37 -3.77
C LYS A 87 -10.15 3.47 -3.78
N GLN A 88 -10.79 3.02 -4.86
CA GLN A 88 -12.22 3.21 -5.06
C GLN A 88 -13.10 2.26 -4.24
N TYR A 89 -12.67 1.00 -4.08
CA TYR A 89 -13.54 -0.06 -3.53
C TYR A 89 -13.05 -0.63 -2.21
N VAL A 90 -11.75 -0.57 -1.93
CA VAL A 90 -11.16 -1.16 -0.72
C VAL A 90 -10.92 -0.06 0.32
N LEU A 91 -10.16 0.97 -0.05
CA LEU A 91 -9.79 2.07 0.85
C LEU A 91 -10.90 3.13 1.03
N LYS A 92 -12.14 2.83 0.62
CA LYS A 92 -13.32 3.62 0.99
C LYS A 92 -14.10 3.03 2.15
N ASP A 93 -13.84 1.78 2.51
CA ASP A 93 -14.50 1.13 3.63
C ASP A 93 -13.80 1.52 4.95
N PRO A 94 -14.44 2.31 5.82
CA PRO A 94 -13.84 2.72 7.09
C PRO A 94 -13.56 1.52 8.00
N ALA A 95 -14.39 0.47 7.96
CA ALA A 95 -14.18 -0.72 8.78
C ALA A 95 -12.92 -1.49 8.35
N TYR A 96 -12.68 -1.55 7.03
CA TYR A 96 -11.45 -2.13 6.48
C TYR A 96 -10.22 -1.32 6.92
N ILE A 97 -10.25 0.01 6.79
CA ILE A 97 -9.14 0.89 7.20
C ILE A 97 -8.83 0.73 8.70
N GLU A 98 -9.85 0.75 9.55
CA GLU A 98 -9.67 0.58 10.99
C GLU A 98 -9.12 -0.81 11.36
N ARG A 99 -9.38 -1.83 10.53
CA ARG A 99 -8.77 -3.15 10.70
C ARG A 99 -7.28 -3.14 10.32
N LEU A 100 -6.90 -2.45 9.24
CA LEU A 100 -5.49 -2.33 8.84
C LEU A 100 -4.64 -1.74 9.97
N LYS A 101 -5.17 -0.72 10.67
CA LYS A 101 -4.46 -0.05 11.77
C LYS A 101 -4.22 -0.94 13.00
N LYS A 102 -5.01 -1.99 13.18
CA LYS A 102 -4.94 -2.90 14.35
C LYS A 102 -4.01 -4.09 14.15
N ALA A 103 -3.52 -4.27 12.92
CA ALA A 103 -2.61 -5.36 12.59
C ALA A 103 -1.13 -5.01 12.89
N LEU A 104 -0.85 -3.77 13.30
CA LEU A 104 0.43 -3.29 13.82
C LEU A 104 0.41 -3.24 15.36
#